data_AF-A0A2S5ST10-F1
#
_entry.id   AF-A0A2S5ST10-F1
#
_cell.length_a   1.000
_cell.length_b   1.000
_cell.length_c   1.000
_cell.angle_alpha   90.00
_cell.angle_beta   90.00
_cell.angle_gamma   90.00
#
_symmetry.space_group_name_H-M   'P 1'
#
loop_
_entity.id
_entity.type
_entity.pdbx_description
1 polymer ?
#
loop_
_entity_poly.entity_id
_entity_poly.type
_entity_poly.pdbx_seq_one_letter_code
_entity_poly.pdbx_strand_id
1 'polypeptide(L)'
;MSHDPHCIFCKIVAGQIPSKKVYEDEELLAFHDIRPHAPIHFLIIPKLHVPSLWEVGPEHQALLGRMLTLAPRLAQEQGAGNGFKTLINTGADGGQEVYHLHVHILGGPRPWRTG
;
A
#
# COMPACT_ATOMS: atom_id res chain seq x y z
N MET A 1 3.24 -5.70 -17.74
CA MET A 1 4.05 -4.51 -18.10
C MET A 1 4.50 -3.86 -16.81
N SER A 2 5.68 -3.24 -16.73
CA SER A 2 6.14 -2.60 -15.49
C SER A 2 5.29 -1.40 -15.06
N HIS A 3 4.41 -0.89 -15.93
CA HIS A 3 3.63 0.33 -15.74
C HIS A 3 2.33 0.27 -16.56
N ASP A 4 1.22 0.80 -16.02
CA ASP A 4 -0.04 1.06 -16.70
C ASP A 4 -0.33 2.58 -16.71
N PRO A 5 -0.43 3.24 -17.89
CA PRO A 5 -0.68 4.68 -17.98
C PRO A 5 -2.05 5.13 -17.44
N HIS A 6 -3.01 4.22 -17.25
CA HIS A 6 -4.32 4.51 -16.68
C HIS A 6 -4.39 4.28 -15.17
N CYS A 7 -3.40 3.59 -14.59
CA CYS A 7 -3.31 3.36 -13.16
C CYS A 7 -2.82 4.61 -12.40
N ILE A 8 -3.61 5.09 -11.42
CA ILE A 8 -3.23 6.24 -10.60
C ILE A 8 -1.97 5.99 -9.76
N PHE A 9 -1.74 4.76 -9.29
CA PHE A 9 -0.52 4.43 -8.52
C PHE A 9 0.71 4.36 -9.41
N CYS A 10 0.60 3.90 -10.66
CA CYS A 10 1.68 4.02 -11.65
C CYS A 10 2.06 5.49 -11.89
N LYS A 11 1.07 6.39 -11.99
CA LYS A 11 1.32 7.84 -12.11
C LYS A 11 2.00 8.43 -10.87
N ILE A 12 1.68 7.96 -9.67
CA ILE A 12 2.36 8.36 -8.43
C ILE A 12 3.81 7.85 -8.45
N VAL A 13 4.05 6.59 -8.83
CA VAL A 13 5.40 6.02 -8.98
C VAL A 13 6.22 6.80 -9.99
N ALA A 14 5.61 7.21 -11.10
CA ALA A 14 6.25 8.03 -12.14
C ALA A 14 6.42 9.52 -11.74
N GLY A 15 5.95 9.94 -10.56
CA GLY A 15 6.03 11.33 -10.09
C GLY A 15 5.11 12.31 -10.84
N GLN A 16 4.16 11.80 -11.62
CA GLN A 16 3.20 12.61 -12.40
C GLN A 16 2.07 13.18 -11.53
N ILE A 17 1.77 12.51 -10.41
CA ILE A 17 0.79 12.95 -9.41
C ILE A 17 1.49 13.01 -8.05
N PRO A 18 1.30 14.08 -7.26
CA PRO A 18 1.94 14.20 -5.96
C PRO A 18 1.39 13.16 -4.97
N SER A 19 2.25 12.72 -4.05
CA SER A 19 1.87 11.91 -2.90
C SER A 19 2.67 12.35 -1.67
N LYS A 20 2.10 12.18 -0.49
CA LYS A 20 2.83 12.40 0.76
C LYS A 20 3.62 11.13 1.09
N LYS A 21 4.84 11.05 0.54
CA LYS A 21 5.72 9.88 0.66
C LYS A 21 6.14 9.64 2.12
N VAL A 22 6.16 8.37 2.50
CA VAL A 22 6.65 7.84 3.77
C VAL A 22 7.97 7.10 3.55
N TYR A 23 8.09 6.39 2.42
CA TYR A 23 9.27 5.60 2.07
C TYR A 23 9.35 5.44 0.56
N GLU A 24 10.56 5.35 0.01
CA GLU A 24 10.78 4.99 -1.39
C GLU A 24 12.13 4.29 -1.55
N ASP A 25 12.14 3.18 -2.31
CA ASP A 25 13.36 2.56 -2.81
C ASP A 25 13.21 2.12 -4.27
N GLU A 26 14.11 1.26 -4.75
CA GLU A 26 14.12 0.77 -6.14
C GLU A 26 12.87 -0.04 -6.52
N GLU A 27 12.23 -0.75 -5.58
CA GLU A 27 11.12 -1.65 -5.87
C GLU A 27 9.81 -1.23 -5.20
N LEU A 28 9.84 -0.46 -4.11
CA LEU A 28 8.69 -0.14 -3.28
C LEU A 28 8.51 1.37 -3.10
N LEU A 29 7.26 1.77 -2.93
CA LEU A 29 6.87 3.13 -2.56
C LEU A 29 5.81 3.04 -1.46
N ALA A 30 5.94 3.86 -0.42
CA ALA A 30 4.91 4.03 0.59
C ALA A 30 4.50 5.50 0.71
N PHE A 31 3.21 5.76 0.83
CA PHE A 31 2.65 7.11 0.93
C PHE A 31 1.31 7.09 1.66
N HIS A 32 0.95 8.23 2.26
CA HIS A 32 -0.32 8.36 2.97
C HIS A 32 -1.51 8.24 2.03
N ASP A 33 -2.55 7.55 2.51
CA ASP A 33 -3.84 7.53 1.83
C ASP A 33 -4.47 8.93 1.86
N ILE A 34 -5.05 9.37 0.75
CA ILE A 34 -5.71 10.68 0.64
C ILE A 34 -7.08 10.71 1.34
N ARG A 35 -7.68 9.55 1.60
CA ARG A 35 -8.93 9.35 2.35
C ARG A 35 -8.68 8.40 3.53
N PRO A 36 -7.99 8.85 4.59
CA PRO A 36 -7.59 7.99 5.69
C PRO A 36 -8.80 7.40 6.45
N HIS A 37 -8.78 6.08 6.68
CA HIS A 37 -9.82 5.36 7.45
C HIS A 37 -9.47 5.23 8.95
N ALA A 38 -8.22 5.50 9.30
CA ALA A 38 -7.67 5.51 10.65
C ALA A 38 -6.75 6.73 10.83
N PRO A 39 -6.43 7.15 12.07
CA PRO A 39 -5.50 8.27 12.31
C PRO A 39 -4.16 8.13 11.58
N ILE A 40 -3.67 6.90 11.46
CA ILE A 40 -2.53 6.55 10.63
C ILE A 40 -3.07 5.64 9.53
N HIS A 41 -3.07 6.13 8.28
CA HIS A 41 -3.42 5.32 7.11
C HIS A 41 -2.44 5.62 5.98
N PHE A 42 -1.67 4.62 5.58
CA PHE A 42 -0.77 4.72 4.44
C PHE A 42 -0.75 3.40 3.68
N LEU A 43 -0.29 3.45 2.44
CA LEU A 43 -0.20 2.33 1.54
C LEU A 43 1.27 1.98 1.30
N ILE A 44 1.57 0.68 1.18
CA ILE A 44 2.83 0.19 0.60
C ILE A 44 2.47 -0.43 -0.74
N ILE A 45 3.11 0.02 -1.81
CA ILE A 45 2.90 -0.48 -3.18
C ILE A 45 4.24 -0.93 -3.79
N PRO A 46 4.22 -1.93 -4.69
CA PRO A 46 5.36 -2.16 -5.57
C PRO A 46 5.38 -1.11 -6.69
N LYS A 47 6.59 -0.77 -7.16
CA LYS A 47 6.78 0.03 -8.38
C LYS A 47 6.44 -0.78 -9.63
N LEU A 48 6.66 -2.09 -9.58
CA LEU A 48 6.12 -3.05 -10.55
C LEU A 48 4.59 -3.01 -10.50
N HIS A 49 3.94 -2.84 -11.66
CA HIS A 49 2.49 -2.96 -11.75
C HIS A 49 2.03 -4.42 -11.68
N VAL A 50 1.42 -4.79 -10.56
CA VAL A 50 0.66 -6.02 -10.36
C VAL A 50 -0.78 -5.62 -10.05
N PRO A 51 -1.81 -6.00 -10.84
CA PRO A 51 -3.15 -5.44 -10.67
C PRO A 51 -3.78 -5.72 -9.29
N SER A 52 -3.60 -6.90 -8.75
CA SER A 52 -4.16 -7.31 -7.46
C SER A 52 -3.41 -8.51 -6.88
N LEU A 53 -3.89 -9.07 -5.77
CA LEU A 53 -3.36 -10.32 -5.24
C LEU A 53 -3.66 -11.52 -6.15
N TRP A 54 -4.65 -11.44 -7.06
CA TRP A 54 -4.96 -12.52 -8.01
C TRP A 54 -3.81 -12.82 -8.97
N GLU A 55 -3.02 -11.82 -9.33
CA GLU A 55 -1.94 -11.93 -10.31
C GLU A 55 -0.59 -12.30 -9.69
N VAL A 56 -0.54 -12.57 -8.38
CA VAL A 56 0.70 -12.94 -7.68
C VAL A 56 1.00 -14.43 -7.87
N GLY A 57 2.13 -14.72 -8.53
CA GLY A 57 2.78 -16.03 -8.56
C GLY A 57 4.07 -16.15 -7.71
N PRO A 58 4.76 -17.31 -7.74
CA PRO A 58 6.03 -17.56 -7.03
C PRO A 58 7.12 -16.50 -7.27
N GLU A 59 7.16 -15.91 -8.46
CA GLU A 59 8.09 -14.85 -8.84
C GLU A 59 7.94 -13.57 -8.00
N HIS A 60 6.78 -13.37 -7.36
CA HIS A 60 6.50 -12.21 -6.52
C HIS A 60 6.77 -12.46 -5.02
N GLN A 61 7.16 -13.68 -4.61
CA GLN A 61 7.32 -14.02 -3.19
C GLN A 61 8.30 -13.09 -2.45
N ALA A 62 9.45 -12.80 -3.07
CA ALA A 62 10.44 -11.89 -2.48
C ALA A 62 9.87 -10.48 -2.33
N LEU A 63 9.20 -9.96 -3.36
CA LEU A 63 8.56 -8.64 -3.36
C LEU A 63 7.51 -8.53 -2.25
N LEU A 64 6.61 -9.50 -2.14
CA LEU A 64 5.60 -9.55 -1.08
C LEU A 64 6.23 -9.64 0.32
N GLY A 65 7.28 -10.45 0.47
CA GLY A 65 8.04 -10.54 1.71
C GLY A 65 8.65 -9.19 2.10
N ARG A 66 9.22 -8.45 1.13
CA ARG A 66 9.74 -7.08 1.36
C ARG A 66 8.61 -6.13 1.77
N MET A 67 7.45 -6.17 1.10
CA MET A 67 6.31 -5.32 1.46
C MET A 67 5.83 -5.54 2.90
N LEU A 68 5.69 -6.81 3.32
CA LEU A 68 5.22 -7.15 4.67
C LEU A 68 6.27 -6.92 5.76
N THR A 69 7.56 -7.14 5.47
CA THR A 69 8.65 -6.86 6.42
C THR A 69 8.90 -5.36 6.60
N LEU A 70 8.58 -4.54 5.59
CA LEU A 70 8.63 -3.09 5.66
C LEU A 70 7.51 -2.49 6.54
N ALA A 71 6.33 -3.11 6.55
CA ALA A 71 5.15 -2.65 7.28
C ALA A 71 5.38 -2.32 8.78
N PRO A 72 5.94 -3.21 9.63
CA PRO A 72 6.11 -2.92 11.05
C PRO A 72 7.06 -1.75 11.31
N ARG A 73 8.15 -1.63 10.53
CA ARG A 73 9.08 -0.51 10.64
C ARG A 73 8.38 0.81 10.33
N LEU A 74 7.71 0.90 9.19
CA LEU A 74 7.01 2.13 8.78
C LEU A 74 5.84 2.45 9.73
N ALA A 75 5.11 1.44 10.20
CA ALA A 75 4.05 1.64 11.18
C ALA A 75 4.59 2.30 12.47
N GLN A 76 5.74 1.83 12.97
CA GLN A 76 6.37 2.40 14.16
C GLN A 76 6.86 3.84 13.91
N GLU A 77 7.51 4.09 12.78
CA GLU A 77 7.97 5.43 12.36
C GLU A 77 6.81 6.43 12.20
N GLN A 78 5.64 5.96 11.77
CA GLN A 78 4.42 6.76 11.62
C GLN A 78 3.62 6.91 12.92
N GLY A 79 4.07 6.33 14.04
CA GLY A 79 3.46 6.48 15.36
C GLY A 79 2.41 5.41 15.72
N ALA A 80 2.30 4.32 14.95
CA ALA A 80 1.40 3.20 15.22
C ALA A 80 2.05 2.15 16.16
N GLY A 81 2.78 2.62 17.19
CA GLY A 81 3.54 1.74 18.10
C GLY A 81 2.67 0.86 19.00
N ASN A 82 1.40 1.23 19.23
CA ASN A 82 0.45 0.42 20.00
C ASN A 82 -0.29 -0.64 19.15
N GLY A 83 0.20 -0.88 17.93
CA GLY A 83 -0.38 -1.85 16.99
C GLY A 83 -0.98 -1.20 15.75
N PHE A 84 -1.12 -2.02 14.71
CA PHE A 84 -1.67 -1.65 13.41
C PHE A 84 -2.38 -2.84 12.78
N LYS A 85 -3.21 -2.57 11.76
CA LYS A 85 -3.87 -3.56 10.91
C LYS A 85 -3.27 -3.47 9.51
N THR A 86 -2.99 -4.62 8.90
CA THR A 86 -2.68 -4.77 7.47
C THR A 86 -3.93 -5.23 6.71
N LEU A 87 -4.21 -4.63 5.55
CA LEU A 87 -5.26 -5.08 4.63
C LEU A 87 -4.74 -5.13 3.20
N ILE A 88 -5.15 -6.16 2.45
CA ILE A 88 -4.91 -6.29 1.01
C ILE A 88 -6.27 -6.59 0.38
N ASN A 89 -6.91 -5.56 -0.16
CA ASN A 89 -8.21 -5.72 -0.81
C ASN A 89 -8.01 -6.30 -2.21
N THR A 90 -8.76 -7.35 -2.53
CA THR A 90 -8.62 -8.07 -3.81
C THR A 90 -9.99 -8.25 -4.46
N GLY A 91 -10.15 -7.73 -5.68
CA GLY A 91 -11.40 -7.79 -6.42
C GLY A 91 -12.53 -6.94 -5.85
N ALA A 92 -13.69 -7.00 -6.51
CA ALA A 92 -14.85 -6.17 -6.18
C ALA A 92 -15.38 -6.45 -4.76
N ASP A 93 -15.58 -7.72 -4.41
CA ASP A 93 -16.09 -8.12 -3.10
C ASP A 93 -15.10 -7.83 -1.96
N GLY A 94 -13.80 -7.78 -2.28
CA GLY A 94 -12.76 -7.36 -1.34
C GLY A 94 -12.67 -5.84 -1.16
N GLY A 95 -13.42 -5.04 -1.92
CA GLY A 95 -13.38 -3.58 -1.86
C GLY A 95 -12.11 -2.97 -2.46
N GLN A 96 -11.56 -3.59 -3.51
CA GLN A 96 -10.40 -3.05 -4.22
C GLN A 96 -10.82 -1.88 -5.12
N GLU A 97 -10.38 -0.66 -4.80
CA GLU A 97 -10.70 0.53 -5.61
C GLU A 97 -9.64 0.86 -6.68
N VAL A 98 -8.37 0.54 -6.40
CA VAL A 98 -7.26 0.74 -7.34
C VAL A 98 -6.66 -0.61 -7.70
N TYR A 99 -6.66 -0.93 -9.00
CA TYR A 99 -6.09 -2.15 -9.56
C TYR A 99 -4.59 -2.03 -9.73
N HIS A 100 -3.91 -1.86 -8.60
CA HIS A 100 -2.47 -1.94 -8.42
C HIS A 100 -2.24 -2.41 -6.99
N LEU A 101 -1.58 -3.55 -6.80
CA LEU A 101 -1.39 -4.21 -5.52
C LEU A 101 -0.91 -3.22 -4.45
N HIS A 102 -1.62 -3.17 -3.34
CA HIS A 102 -1.27 -2.28 -2.23
C HIS A 102 -1.62 -2.93 -0.91
N VAL A 103 -0.75 -2.73 0.08
CA VAL A 103 -1.00 -3.11 1.47
C VAL A 103 -1.38 -1.84 2.22
N HIS A 104 -2.61 -1.78 2.72
CA HIS A 104 -3.01 -0.74 3.65
C HIS A 104 -2.40 -1.02 5.01
N ILE A 105 -1.84 0.02 5.64
CA ILE A 105 -1.41 0.02 7.03
C ILE A 105 -2.29 1.02 7.78
N LEU A 106 -3.10 0.50 8.72
CA LEU A 106 -4.01 1.30 9.53
C LEU A 106 -3.59 1.26 10.99
N GLY A 107 -3.45 2.40 11.65
CA GLY A 107 -2.99 2.50 13.03
C GLY A 107 -3.61 3.67 13.78
N GLY A 108 -3.33 3.71 15.09
CA GLY A 108 -3.85 4.72 16.01
C GLY A 108 -5.07 4.27 16.82
N PRO A 109 -5.50 5.08 17.81
CA PRO A 109 -6.58 4.72 18.72
C PRO A 109 -7.89 4.35 18.02
N ARG A 110 -8.60 3.36 18.58
CA ARG A 110 -9.92 2.91 18.13
C ARG A 110 -11.04 3.67 18.86
N PRO A 111 -12.29 3.69 18.34
CA PRO A 111 -12.75 3.06 17.09
C PRO A 111 -12.40 3.86 15.83
N TRP A 112 -12.29 3.17 14.70
CA TRP A 112 -12.15 3.78 13.37
C TRP A 112 -13.51 3.86 12.68
N ARG A 113 -13.68 4.80 11.75
CA ARG A 113 -14.97 5.00 11.05
C ARG A 113 -15.32 3.85 10.10
N THR A 114 -14.32 3.14 9.61
CA THR A 114 -14.43 2.07 8.61
C THR A 114 -13.50 0.91 9.01
N GLY A 115 -14.00 -0.32 8.84
CA GLY A 115 -13.62 -1.56 9.55
C GLY A 115 -12.13 -1.85 9.73
#